data_AF-A0A3D2X1S5-F1
#
_entry.id   AF-A0A3D2X1S5-F1
#
_cell.length_a   1.000
_cell.length_b   1.000
_cell.length_c   1.000
_cell.angle_alpha   90.00
_cell.angle_beta   90.00
_cell.angle_gamma   90.00
#
_symmetry.space_group_name_H-M   'P 1'
#
loop_
_entity.id
_entity.type
_entity.pdbx_description
1 polymer ?
#
loop_
_entity_poly.entity_id
_entity_poly.type
_entity_poly.pdbx_seq_one_letter_code
_entity_poly.pdbx_strand_id
1 'polypeptide(L)'
;MGRFVHILSGRFFFDMKDEREKDNSVIMKLKKASYYVMKTVREYCKLRETTPSEKKYTKDECSKSMNSTNQTTNQDSSNKVSHTSDNKDNGKKNHYYWNLLKESMRGELKNKGIFSMLYFPCLLVYLELFFHLLVFKKLDTNFIYPMLMGIAMGFFLTAVTSVWKEKINRILTLILTIIISIWFSVQLVYDHIFKTFLSLYSVGENGGDVLEFWKEALNGILAKLPGIILLLLPIPVLIILIKKVSFQGKRLPMFTGVQILSGIGYYLMFLLLLLIPGKMPHTPYDLYHVDFNQDLGIEKIGLVTASCFDIRNVVFGAPDFKMGGDVYASLDLPKVTVTPSPTKVPTSNKSAQAGISPTPSPLPTPTPIDTSPNILKNIDFTKLAEEEKDVAIKNLHQYFSTVTPTNKNEYTGMFEGYNLIFLTAEGFSPWAVDPVVTPTLYKLTHTGFVFENFYTPIWWTSTSDGEFVACTGLIPSGTNSFTKSAKCDMPLTLGWQFKELGFSTRAYHDHSYKYYSRNLSHPNMGYDYKGTNGGGLEVKPTWPESDLEMMQVTLPEYIKDEKFHTYYMTVSGHMEYNFLGNSMAVKNRSYVENLPYSDDCKAYIACNKELDLALEYLIRSE
;
A
#
# COMPACT_ATOMS: atom_id res chain seq x y z
N MET A 1 -37.83 -8.55 -22.81
CA MET A 1 -37.79 -8.26 -24.26
C MET A 1 -38.74 -7.12 -24.63
N GLY A 2 -38.60 -5.93 -24.03
CA GLY A 2 -39.52 -4.82 -24.35
C GLY A 2 -39.44 -3.64 -23.40
N ARG A 3 -38.27 -3.00 -23.34
CA ARG A 3 -38.02 -1.62 -22.85
C ARG A 3 -36.51 -1.38 -22.89
N PHE A 4 -35.95 -1.24 -24.10
CA PHE A 4 -34.56 -0.83 -24.29
C PHE A 4 -34.31 -0.11 -25.64
N VAL A 5 -35.36 0.43 -26.26
CA VAL A 5 -35.26 1.17 -27.51
C VAL A 5 -36.18 2.38 -27.45
N HIS A 6 -35.72 3.43 -26.77
CA HIS A 6 -36.07 4.83 -27.01
C HIS A 6 -35.32 5.66 -25.98
N ILE A 7 -34.16 6.18 -26.37
CA ILE A 7 -33.48 7.43 -25.97
C ILE A 7 -32.10 7.32 -26.63
N LEU A 8 -32.05 7.51 -27.95
CA LEU A 8 -30.84 7.80 -28.70
C LEU A 8 -31.27 8.48 -30.01
N SER A 9 -31.76 9.70 -29.88
CA SER A 9 -31.94 10.62 -31.01
C SER A 9 -31.96 12.06 -30.48
N GLY A 10 -30.82 12.72 -30.44
CA GLY A 10 -30.77 14.17 -30.17
C GLY A 10 -29.43 14.71 -29.70
N ARG A 11 -28.61 15.13 -30.66
CA ARG A 11 -27.62 16.23 -30.62
C ARG A 11 -26.77 16.40 -29.35
N PHE A 12 -25.46 16.19 -29.48
CA PHE A 12 -24.47 17.27 -29.31
C PHE A 12 -23.25 16.94 -30.19
N PHE A 13 -22.93 17.87 -31.10
CA PHE A 13 -21.80 17.84 -32.02
C PHE A 13 -20.92 19.06 -31.70
N PHE A 14 -19.63 18.96 -32.00
CA PHE A 14 -18.47 19.85 -31.70
C PHE A 14 -17.78 19.47 -30.38
N ASP A 15 -16.50 19.08 -30.33
CA ASP A 15 -15.37 19.28 -31.24
C ASP A 15 -14.41 18.06 -31.13
N MET A 16 -14.19 17.32 -32.22
CA MET A 16 -13.27 16.17 -32.27
C MET A 16 -12.65 16.06 -33.67
N LYS A 17 -11.70 16.97 -33.94
CA LYS A 17 -10.83 16.88 -35.12
C LYS A 17 -9.47 16.24 -34.81
N ASP A 18 -8.93 16.42 -33.59
CA ASP A 18 -7.59 15.90 -33.24
C ASP A 18 -7.53 14.42 -32.80
N GLU A 19 -8.64 13.82 -32.35
CA GLU A 19 -8.64 12.40 -31.96
C GLU A 19 -8.75 11.43 -33.17
N ARG A 20 -9.29 11.89 -34.30
CA ARG A 20 -9.49 11.04 -35.49
C ARG A 20 -8.19 10.69 -36.24
N GLU A 21 -7.13 11.48 -36.09
CA GLU A 21 -5.84 11.17 -36.72
C GLU A 21 -5.02 10.15 -35.92
N LYS A 22 -5.12 10.14 -34.59
CA LYS A 22 -4.42 9.17 -33.73
C LYS A 22 -5.02 7.76 -33.84
N ASP A 23 -6.35 7.64 -33.95
CA ASP A 23 -7.01 6.33 -34.09
C ASP A 23 -6.72 5.66 -35.44
N ASN A 24 -6.62 6.43 -36.52
CA ASN A 24 -6.24 5.91 -37.83
C ASN A 24 -4.78 5.39 -37.84
N SER A 25 -3.87 6.01 -37.09
CA SER A 25 -2.48 5.55 -36.95
C SER A 25 -2.38 4.19 -36.25
N VAL A 26 -3.17 3.98 -35.18
CA VAL A 26 -3.19 2.71 -34.43
C VAL A 26 -3.84 1.60 -35.26
N ILE A 27 -4.97 1.88 -35.92
CA ILE A 27 -5.65 0.91 -36.79
C ILE A 27 -4.77 0.54 -37.99
N MET A 28 -4.03 1.50 -38.56
CA MET A 28 -3.09 1.22 -39.67
C MET A 28 -1.90 0.38 -39.20
N LYS A 29 -1.37 0.62 -38.00
CA LYS A 29 -0.31 -0.22 -37.37
C LYS A 29 -0.82 -1.65 -37.08
N LEU A 30 -2.05 -1.80 -36.60
CA LEU A 30 -2.68 -3.11 -36.35
C LEU A 30 -2.96 -3.87 -37.64
N LYS A 31 -3.44 -3.19 -38.70
CA LYS A 31 -3.61 -3.80 -40.03
C LYS A 31 -2.27 -4.22 -40.64
N LYS A 32 -1.21 -3.42 -40.46
CA LYS A 32 0.14 -3.74 -40.94
C LYS A 32 0.72 -4.94 -40.17
N ALA A 33 0.53 -5.00 -38.85
CA ALA A 33 0.93 -6.15 -38.03
C ALA A 33 0.16 -7.42 -38.42
N SER A 34 -1.16 -7.33 -38.61
CA SER A 34 -1.99 -8.44 -39.11
C SER A 34 -1.53 -8.94 -40.48
N TYR A 35 -1.18 -8.02 -41.40
CA TYR A 35 -0.65 -8.37 -42.72
C TYR A 35 0.71 -9.08 -42.63
N TYR A 36 1.63 -8.63 -41.78
CA TYR A 36 2.92 -9.31 -41.58
C TYR A 36 2.73 -10.71 -40.97
N VAL A 37 1.86 -10.86 -39.98
CA VAL A 37 1.53 -12.18 -39.41
C VAL A 37 0.94 -13.10 -40.48
N MET A 38 0.01 -12.61 -41.30
CA MET A 38 -0.57 -13.39 -42.40
C MET A 38 0.45 -13.74 -43.48
N LYS A 39 1.40 -12.84 -43.79
CA LYS A 39 2.49 -13.10 -44.74
C LYS A 39 3.46 -14.15 -44.20
N THR A 40 3.86 -14.07 -42.94
CA THR A 40 4.75 -15.04 -42.28
C THR A 40 4.11 -16.43 -42.19
N VAL A 41 2.80 -16.51 -41.92
CA VAL A 41 2.05 -17.78 -41.93
C VAL A 41 1.99 -18.36 -43.34
N ARG A 42 1.78 -17.52 -44.37
CA ARG A 42 1.70 -17.97 -45.77
C ARG A 42 3.07 -18.46 -46.30
N GLU A 43 4.16 -17.81 -45.92
CA GLU A 43 5.54 -18.24 -46.19
C GLU A 43 5.87 -19.56 -45.48
N TYR A 44 5.45 -19.72 -44.22
CA TYR A 44 5.65 -20.96 -43.45
C TYR A 44 4.86 -22.15 -44.04
N CYS A 45 3.66 -21.91 -44.57
CA CYS A 45 2.89 -22.93 -45.29
C CYS A 45 3.57 -23.36 -46.60
N LYS A 46 4.17 -22.43 -47.36
CA LYS A 46 4.94 -22.77 -48.58
C LYS A 46 6.23 -23.56 -48.31
N LEU A 47 6.90 -23.26 -47.20
CA LEU A 47 8.11 -23.99 -46.77
C LEU A 47 7.81 -25.43 -46.32
N ARG A 48 6.57 -25.72 -45.90
CA ARG A 48 6.13 -27.05 -45.47
C ARG A 48 5.74 -27.96 -46.65
N GLU A 49 5.37 -27.40 -47.80
CA GLU A 49 5.01 -28.16 -49.01
C GLU A 49 6.22 -28.59 -49.86
N THR A 50 7.45 -28.20 -49.50
CA THR A 50 8.66 -28.43 -50.32
C THR A 50 9.71 -29.38 -49.71
N THR A 51 9.40 -30.09 -48.62
CA THR A 51 10.32 -31.07 -48.02
C THR A 51 9.88 -32.52 -48.32
N PRO A 52 10.69 -33.38 -48.99
CA PRO A 52 10.30 -34.75 -49.31
C PRO A 52 10.30 -35.63 -48.06
N SER A 53 9.25 -36.45 -47.88
CA SER A 53 9.14 -37.44 -46.81
C SER A 53 9.98 -38.69 -47.12
N GLU A 54 10.98 -38.99 -46.29
CA GLU A 54 11.57 -40.34 -46.20
C GLU A 54 11.02 -41.06 -44.95
N LYS A 55 10.34 -42.19 -45.16
CA LYS A 55 10.79 -43.50 -44.66
C LYS A 55 9.95 -44.67 -45.20
N LYS A 56 10.70 -45.66 -45.69
CA LYS A 56 10.36 -47.00 -46.22
C LYS A 56 9.42 -47.82 -45.32
N TYR A 57 8.55 -48.61 -45.97
CA TYR A 57 8.45 -50.06 -45.73
C TYR A 57 8.31 -50.79 -47.08
N THR A 58 8.78 -52.03 -47.10
CA THR A 58 9.31 -52.84 -48.20
C THR A 58 8.27 -53.46 -49.14
N LYS A 59 8.68 -53.62 -50.41
CA LYS A 59 8.06 -54.44 -51.46
C LYS A 59 8.10 -55.93 -51.08
N ASP A 60 6.97 -56.60 -51.27
CA ASP A 60 6.72 -57.98 -51.70
C ASP A 60 5.24 -58.19 -51.34
N GLU A 61 4.25 -58.32 -52.23
CA GLU A 61 4.16 -59.05 -53.48
C GLU A 61 3.24 -58.31 -54.47
N CYS A 62 3.67 -58.29 -55.73
CA CYS A 62 2.85 -57.91 -56.86
C CYS A 62 2.17 -59.18 -57.43
N SER A 63 0.92 -59.03 -57.89
CA SER A 63 0.14 -59.90 -58.78
C SER A 63 -0.95 -60.80 -58.16
N LYS A 64 -2.19 -60.48 -58.57
CA LYS A 64 -3.46 -61.27 -58.67
C LYS A 64 -4.59 -60.34 -58.20
N SER A 65 -5.27 -59.60 -59.05
CA SER A 65 -6.37 -60.06 -59.93
C SER A 65 -6.99 -58.77 -60.47
N MET A 66 -6.80 -58.36 -61.73
CA MET A 66 -7.69 -58.64 -62.86
C MET A 66 -9.18 -58.81 -62.52
N ASN A 67 -9.98 -57.95 -63.18
CA ASN A 67 -11.37 -58.13 -63.63
C ASN A 67 -12.55 -57.77 -62.73
N SER A 68 -13.58 -57.28 -63.44
CA SER A 68 -14.95 -56.88 -63.05
C SER A 68 -15.07 -55.40 -62.65
N THR A 69 -15.85 -54.51 -63.28
CA THR A 69 -16.81 -54.63 -64.39
C THR A 69 -17.06 -53.22 -64.96
N ASN A 70 -16.94 -53.06 -66.28
CA ASN A 70 -17.59 -51.99 -67.04
C ASN A 70 -19.10 -52.31 -67.12
N GLN A 71 -19.97 -51.29 -67.09
CA GLN A 71 -20.87 -50.95 -68.23
C GLN A 71 -22.12 -50.13 -67.85
N THR A 72 -22.25 -48.99 -68.55
CA THR A 72 -23.43 -48.41 -69.24
C THR A 72 -24.78 -48.24 -68.52
N THR A 73 -25.38 -47.04 -68.63
CA THR A 73 -26.38 -46.69 -69.68
C THR A 73 -26.80 -45.21 -69.64
N ASN A 74 -27.22 -44.72 -70.81
CA ASN A 74 -27.72 -43.40 -71.19
C ASN A 74 -29.02 -42.99 -70.50
N GLN A 75 -29.28 -41.67 -70.33
CA GLN A 75 -30.39 -40.95 -70.99
C GLN A 75 -30.46 -39.45 -70.66
N ASP A 76 -31.20 -38.76 -71.55
CA ASP A 76 -31.23 -37.35 -71.91
C ASP A 76 -31.74 -36.28 -70.91
N SER A 77 -31.27 -35.06 -71.18
CA SER A 77 -31.96 -33.75 -71.17
C SER A 77 -32.69 -33.28 -69.90
N SER A 78 -32.16 -32.23 -69.27
CA SER A 78 -32.70 -30.86 -69.35
C SER A 78 -32.22 -29.98 -68.19
N ASN A 79 -32.15 -28.68 -68.48
CA ASN A 79 -32.17 -27.54 -67.55
C ASN A 79 -30.87 -26.99 -66.92
N LYS A 80 -30.60 -25.76 -67.36
CA LYS A 80 -30.19 -24.57 -66.61
C LYS A 80 -28.83 -24.59 -65.90
N VAL A 81 -27.89 -23.89 -66.53
CA VAL A 81 -26.77 -23.23 -65.85
C VAL A 81 -27.28 -21.96 -65.15
N SER A 82 -27.15 -21.90 -63.83
CA SER A 82 -26.79 -20.66 -63.14
C SER A 82 -26.08 -20.99 -61.81
N HIS A 83 -24.85 -20.51 -61.72
CA HIS A 83 -23.87 -20.66 -60.64
C HIS A 83 -24.43 -20.48 -59.22
N THR A 84 -24.05 -21.37 -58.29
CA THR A 84 -23.75 -21.07 -56.88
C THR A 84 -23.27 -22.33 -56.15
N SER A 85 -21.98 -22.46 -55.85
CA SER A 85 -21.51 -23.18 -54.64
C SER A 85 -20.00 -23.06 -54.38
N ASP A 86 -19.52 -21.91 -53.92
CA ASP A 86 -18.22 -21.82 -53.22
C ASP A 86 -18.36 -21.85 -51.69
N ASN A 87 -19.58 -21.98 -51.15
CA ASN A 87 -19.83 -21.83 -49.71
C ASN A 87 -19.95 -23.16 -48.93
N LYS A 88 -19.98 -24.32 -49.61
CA LYS A 88 -20.07 -25.63 -48.92
C LYS A 88 -18.71 -26.21 -48.53
N ASP A 89 -17.61 -25.74 -49.12
CA ASP A 89 -16.28 -26.29 -48.86
C ASP A 89 -15.58 -25.62 -47.65
N ASN A 90 -15.88 -24.34 -47.37
CA ASN A 90 -15.38 -23.61 -46.20
C ASN A 90 -15.99 -24.10 -44.88
N GLY A 91 -17.27 -24.50 -44.87
CA GLY A 91 -17.94 -25.04 -43.68
C GLY A 91 -17.37 -26.40 -43.26
N LYS A 92 -17.08 -27.28 -44.22
CA LYS A 92 -16.45 -28.59 -43.98
C LYS A 92 -14.98 -28.45 -43.57
N LYS A 93 -14.22 -27.54 -44.18
CA LYS A 93 -12.84 -27.23 -43.78
C LYS A 93 -12.78 -26.67 -42.35
N ASN A 94 -13.60 -25.69 -41.99
CA ASN A 94 -13.63 -25.16 -40.62
C ASN A 94 -14.02 -26.24 -39.59
N HIS A 95 -15.03 -27.06 -39.88
CA HIS A 95 -15.44 -28.14 -38.97
C HIS A 95 -14.36 -29.23 -38.83
N TYR A 96 -13.63 -29.51 -39.91
CA TYR A 96 -12.46 -30.39 -39.90
C TYR A 96 -11.32 -29.81 -39.05
N TYR A 97 -10.98 -28.52 -39.22
CA TYR A 97 -9.96 -27.86 -38.39
C TYR A 97 -10.35 -27.83 -36.90
N TRP A 98 -11.60 -27.51 -36.57
CA TRP A 98 -12.11 -27.53 -35.19
C TRP A 98 -12.09 -28.93 -34.58
N ASN A 99 -12.43 -29.97 -35.35
CA ASN A 99 -12.35 -31.35 -34.87
C ASN A 99 -10.91 -31.84 -34.72
N LEU A 100 -10.00 -31.47 -35.64
CA LEU A 100 -8.57 -31.76 -35.52
C LEU A 100 -7.94 -31.03 -34.32
N LEU A 101 -8.35 -29.78 -34.08
CA LEU A 101 -8.02 -28.99 -32.89
C LEU A 101 -8.51 -29.67 -31.62
N LYS A 102 -9.77 -30.12 -31.61
CA LYS A 102 -10.40 -30.77 -30.47
C LYS A 102 -9.76 -32.12 -30.19
N GLU A 103 -9.37 -32.88 -31.21
CA GLU A 103 -8.64 -34.14 -31.08
C GLU A 103 -7.18 -33.94 -30.66
N SER A 104 -6.49 -32.92 -31.19
CA SER A 104 -5.13 -32.54 -30.77
C SER A 104 -5.10 -32.07 -29.31
N MET A 105 -6.04 -31.21 -28.91
CA MET A 105 -6.20 -30.81 -27.50
C MET A 105 -6.54 -32.01 -26.62
N ARG A 106 -7.45 -32.90 -27.06
CA ARG A 106 -7.87 -34.09 -26.31
C ARG A 106 -6.73 -35.13 -26.18
N GLY A 107 -5.83 -35.20 -27.15
CA GLY A 107 -4.64 -36.06 -27.16
C GLY A 107 -3.54 -35.61 -26.18
N GLU A 108 -3.28 -34.30 -26.08
CA GLU A 108 -2.35 -33.74 -25.08
C GLU A 108 -2.98 -33.65 -23.67
N LEU A 109 -4.29 -33.38 -23.55
CA LEU A 109 -5.00 -33.43 -22.27
C LEU A 109 -4.95 -34.83 -21.64
N LYS A 110 -4.92 -35.89 -22.45
CA LYS A 110 -4.78 -37.28 -21.97
C LYS A 110 -3.38 -37.63 -21.44
N ASN A 111 -2.38 -36.76 -21.60
CA ASN A 111 -0.98 -37.12 -21.38
C ASN A 111 -0.19 -35.99 -20.68
N LYS A 112 -0.07 -36.03 -19.34
CA LYS A 112 0.85 -35.24 -18.49
C LYS A 112 0.88 -33.69 -18.64
N GLY A 113 0.20 -33.09 -19.62
CA GLY A 113 0.24 -31.66 -19.96
C GLY A 113 -0.61 -30.76 -19.06
N ILE A 114 -1.75 -31.25 -18.59
CA ILE A 114 -2.69 -30.50 -17.71
C ILE A 114 -2.00 -30.08 -16.40
N PHE A 115 -1.24 -30.97 -15.77
CA PHE A 115 -0.53 -30.66 -14.52
C PHE A 115 0.41 -29.48 -14.67
N SER A 116 1.10 -29.40 -15.81
CA SER A 116 2.01 -28.30 -16.12
C SER A 116 1.31 -27.02 -16.58
N MET A 117 0.01 -27.06 -16.85
CA MET A 117 -0.82 -25.88 -17.18
C MET A 117 -1.45 -25.25 -15.95
N LEU A 118 -1.78 -26.07 -14.95
CA LEU A 118 -2.44 -25.63 -13.72
C LEU A 118 -1.45 -25.39 -12.56
N TYR A 119 -0.17 -25.69 -12.75
CA TYR A 119 0.83 -25.57 -11.69
C TYR A 119 0.88 -24.17 -11.05
N PHE A 120 1.08 -23.10 -11.83
CA PHE A 120 1.15 -21.74 -11.26
C PHE A 120 -0.20 -21.24 -10.70
N PRO A 121 -1.36 -21.46 -11.37
CA PRO A 121 -2.65 -21.17 -10.75
C PRO A 121 -2.84 -21.85 -9.39
N CYS A 122 -2.53 -23.15 -9.30
CA CYS A 122 -2.61 -23.89 -8.04
C CYS A 122 -1.57 -23.40 -7.02
N LEU A 123 -0.36 -23.04 -7.45
CA LEU A 123 0.68 -22.48 -6.58
C LEU A 123 0.22 -21.18 -5.94
N LEU A 124 -0.29 -20.23 -6.72
CA LEU A 124 -0.70 -18.92 -6.19
C LEU A 124 -1.93 -19.04 -5.29
N VAL A 125 -2.90 -19.87 -5.64
CA VAL A 125 -4.05 -20.15 -4.75
C VAL A 125 -3.59 -20.82 -3.46
N TYR A 126 -2.65 -21.77 -3.54
CA TYR A 126 -2.06 -22.41 -2.36
C TYR A 126 -1.39 -21.38 -1.46
N LEU A 127 -0.52 -20.53 -2.03
CA LEU A 127 0.21 -19.53 -1.26
C LEU A 127 -0.73 -18.49 -0.64
N GLU A 128 -1.70 -17.96 -1.39
CA GLU A 128 -2.71 -17.03 -0.86
C GLU A 128 -3.52 -17.64 0.29
N LEU A 129 -3.96 -18.90 0.13
CA LEU A 129 -4.74 -19.59 1.16
C LEU A 129 -3.94 -19.80 2.44
N PHE A 130 -2.76 -20.38 2.35
CA PHE A 130 -1.96 -20.67 3.54
C PHE A 130 -1.43 -19.40 4.19
N PHE A 131 -1.07 -18.38 3.41
CA PHE A 131 -0.70 -17.08 3.93
C PHE A 131 -1.86 -16.42 4.69
N HIS A 132 -3.06 -16.37 4.11
CA HIS A 132 -4.24 -15.82 4.79
C HIS A 132 -4.55 -16.56 6.10
N LEU A 133 -4.47 -17.89 6.11
CA LEU A 133 -4.69 -18.68 7.31
C LEU A 133 -3.62 -18.45 8.39
N LEU A 134 -2.36 -18.31 7.99
CA LEU A 134 -1.24 -18.08 8.92
C LEU A 134 -1.26 -16.68 9.55
N VAL A 135 -1.69 -15.66 8.79
CA VAL A 135 -1.70 -14.26 9.22
C VAL A 135 -3.04 -13.88 9.86
N PHE A 136 -4.13 -13.93 9.09
CA PHE A 136 -5.44 -13.41 9.51
C PHE A 136 -6.27 -14.41 10.33
N LYS A 137 -5.91 -15.70 10.31
CA LYS A 137 -6.58 -16.79 11.05
C LYS A 137 -8.09 -16.91 10.75
N LYS A 138 -8.55 -16.36 9.62
CA LYS A 138 -9.95 -16.41 9.16
C LYS A 138 -10.00 -16.46 7.64
N LEU A 139 -11.12 -16.96 7.11
CA LEU A 139 -11.46 -16.88 5.69
C LEU A 139 -12.80 -16.16 5.58
N ASP A 140 -12.79 -14.94 5.06
CA ASP A 140 -13.99 -14.14 4.85
C ASP A 140 -14.56 -14.35 3.44
N THR A 141 -15.66 -13.68 3.13
CA THR A 141 -16.25 -13.71 1.78
C THR A 141 -15.39 -12.99 0.73
N ASN A 142 -14.49 -12.11 1.16
CA ASN A 142 -13.57 -11.39 0.27
C ASN A 142 -12.42 -12.30 -0.20
N PHE A 143 -12.15 -13.42 0.46
CA PHE A 143 -11.11 -14.36 0.03
C PHE A 143 -11.28 -14.88 -1.42
N ILE A 144 -12.46 -14.72 -2.03
CA ILE A 144 -12.67 -14.95 -3.46
C ILE A 144 -11.74 -14.09 -4.33
N TYR A 145 -11.44 -12.84 -3.95
CA TYR A 145 -10.61 -11.92 -4.74
C TYR A 145 -9.14 -12.38 -4.82
N PRO A 146 -8.44 -12.70 -3.71
CA PRO A 146 -7.11 -13.33 -3.75
C PRO A 146 -7.07 -14.58 -4.63
N MET A 147 -8.09 -15.46 -4.53
CA MET A 147 -8.15 -16.68 -5.34
C MET A 147 -8.22 -16.37 -6.85
N LEU A 148 -9.08 -15.43 -7.25
CA LEU A 148 -9.25 -15.09 -8.66
C LEU A 148 -8.03 -14.40 -9.24
N MET A 149 -7.42 -13.49 -8.48
CA MET A 149 -6.18 -12.85 -8.90
C MET A 149 -5.03 -13.86 -8.98
N GLY A 150 -4.93 -14.77 -8.01
CA GLY A 150 -3.95 -15.87 -8.02
C GLY A 150 -4.11 -16.78 -9.23
N ILE A 151 -5.34 -17.15 -9.61
CA ILE A 151 -5.60 -17.94 -10.83
C ILE A 151 -5.23 -17.16 -12.09
N ALA A 152 -5.65 -15.89 -12.19
CA ALA A 152 -5.38 -15.03 -13.34
C ALA A 152 -3.86 -14.85 -13.57
N MET A 153 -3.14 -14.48 -12.52
CA MET A 153 -1.69 -14.33 -12.55
C MET A 153 -0.99 -15.67 -12.80
N GLY A 154 -1.51 -16.76 -12.25
CA GLY A 154 -0.94 -18.09 -12.45
C GLY A 154 -1.00 -18.52 -13.92
N PHE A 155 -2.08 -18.22 -14.62
CA PHE A 155 -2.18 -18.48 -16.05
C PHE A 155 -1.24 -17.59 -16.86
N PHE A 156 -1.07 -16.33 -16.47
CA PHE A 156 -0.10 -15.43 -17.09
C PHE A 156 1.34 -15.95 -16.93
N LEU A 157 1.76 -16.32 -15.71
CA LEU A 157 3.08 -16.92 -15.44
C LEU A 157 3.29 -18.21 -16.23
N THR A 158 2.27 -19.07 -16.30
CA THR A 158 2.31 -20.29 -17.12
C THR A 158 2.53 -19.97 -18.59
N ALA A 159 1.89 -18.93 -19.12
CA ALA A 159 2.08 -18.52 -20.50
C ALA A 159 3.53 -18.06 -20.74
N VAL A 160 4.08 -17.23 -19.84
CA VAL A 160 5.46 -16.71 -19.92
C VAL A 160 6.49 -17.84 -19.92
N THR A 161 6.35 -18.84 -19.03
CA THR A 161 7.30 -19.95 -18.97
C THR A 161 7.17 -20.92 -20.15
N SER A 162 5.98 -21.02 -20.76
CA SER A 162 5.69 -21.94 -21.87
C SER A 162 6.32 -21.56 -23.21
N VAL A 163 6.78 -20.31 -23.39
CA VAL A 163 7.39 -19.82 -24.65
C VAL A 163 8.78 -20.45 -24.89
N TRP A 164 9.44 -20.88 -23.82
CA TRP A 164 10.84 -21.28 -23.85
C TRP A 164 11.04 -22.77 -24.19
N LYS A 165 12.27 -23.13 -24.54
CA LYS A 165 12.68 -24.54 -24.68
C LYS A 165 12.58 -25.23 -23.31
N GLU A 166 12.36 -26.53 -23.30
CA GLU A 166 12.13 -27.35 -22.10
C GLU A 166 13.13 -27.10 -20.96
N LYS A 167 14.44 -27.06 -21.26
CA LYS A 167 15.47 -26.81 -20.24
C LYS A 167 15.30 -25.44 -19.56
N ILE A 168 15.03 -24.40 -20.35
CA ILE A 168 14.83 -23.04 -19.86
C ILE A 168 13.51 -22.93 -19.10
N ASN A 169 12.43 -23.52 -19.63
CA ASN A 169 11.13 -23.53 -18.96
C ASN A 169 11.21 -24.16 -17.55
N ARG A 170 11.92 -25.30 -17.41
CA ARG A 170 12.13 -25.96 -16.11
C ARG A 170 12.89 -25.07 -15.12
N ILE A 171 13.99 -24.46 -15.57
CA ILE A 171 14.79 -23.55 -14.74
C ILE A 171 13.97 -22.33 -14.34
N LEU A 172 13.28 -21.70 -15.30
CA LEU A 172 12.47 -20.52 -15.06
C LEU A 172 11.29 -20.80 -14.12
N THR A 173 10.63 -21.95 -14.27
CA THR A 173 9.54 -22.37 -13.37
C THR A 173 10.07 -22.55 -11.94
N LEU A 174 11.23 -23.19 -11.78
CA LEU A 174 11.86 -23.36 -10.46
C LEU A 174 12.23 -22.01 -9.83
N ILE A 175 12.89 -21.13 -10.59
CA ILE A 175 13.28 -19.80 -10.11
C ILE A 175 12.06 -18.99 -9.70
N LEU A 176 11.02 -18.94 -10.52
CA LEU A 176 9.79 -18.20 -10.21
C LEU A 176 9.09 -18.77 -8.97
N THR A 177 8.99 -20.10 -8.82
CA THR A 177 8.44 -20.70 -7.61
C THR A 177 9.24 -20.30 -6.37
N ILE A 178 10.57 -20.35 -6.43
CA ILE A 178 11.44 -19.95 -5.31
C ILE A 178 11.20 -18.49 -4.96
N ILE A 179 11.24 -17.59 -5.93
CA ILE A 179 11.06 -16.14 -5.71
C ILE A 179 9.69 -15.85 -5.07
N ILE A 180 8.62 -16.42 -5.62
CA ILE A 180 7.25 -16.20 -5.13
C ILE A 180 7.08 -16.79 -3.72
N SER A 181 7.53 -18.02 -3.48
CA SER A 181 7.44 -18.64 -2.14
C SER A 181 8.28 -17.90 -1.09
N ILE A 182 9.46 -17.40 -1.45
CA ILE A 182 10.28 -16.56 -0.57
C ILE A 182 9.56 -15.25 -0.29
N TRP A 183 8.97 -14.60 -1.30
CA TRP A 183 8.25 -13.34 -1.13
C TRP A 183 7.10 -13.46 -0.13
N PHE A 184 6.27 -14.50 -0.26
CA PHE A 184 5.23 -14.81 0.73
C PHE A 184 5.79 -15.07 2.13
N SER A 185 6.95 -15.74 2.22
CA SER A 185 7.62 -16.00 3.51
C SER A 185 8.17 -14.72 4.15
N VAL A 186 8.74 -13.81 3.35
CA VAL A 186 9.21 -12.50 3.81
C VAL A 186 8.05 -11.71 4.39
N GLN A 187 6.90 -11.69 3.71
CA GLN A 187 5.71 -11.00 4.18
C GLN A 187 5.17 -11.59 5.49
N LEU A 188 5.21 -12.92 5.65
CA LEU A 188 4.81 -13.60 6.89
C LEU A 188 5.71 -13.21 8.08
N VAL A 189 7.02 -13.13 7.84
CA VAL A 189 7.99 -12.71 8.87
C VAL A 189 7.81 -11.22 9.18
N TYR A 190 7.63 -10.39 8.16
CA TYR A 190 7.47 -8.95 8.33
C TYR A 190 6.20 -8.61 9.13
N ASP A 191 5.05 -9.22 8.81
CA ASP A 191 3.82 -9.13 9.61
C ASP A 191 4.03 -9.59 11.06
N HIS A 192 4.82 -10.65 11.25
CA HIS A 192 5.08 -11.13 12.60
C HIS A 192 5.81 -10.09 13.46
N ILE A 193 6.81 -9.42 12.90
CA ILE A 193 7.68 -8.45 13.56
C ILE A 193 6.94 -7.11 13.72
N PHE A 194 6.45 -6.55 12.62
CA PHE A 194 5.96 -5.16 12.54
C PHE A 194 4.44 -5.01 12.57
N LYS A 195 3.66 -6.12 12.50
CA LYS A 195 2.19 -6.10 12.47
C LYS A 195 1.58 -5.33 11.28
N THR A 196 2.37 -5.14 10.24
CA THR A 196 1.99 -4.60 8.94
C THR A 196 2.78 -5.36 7.86
N PHE A 197 2.58 -5.06 6.59
CA PHE A 197 3.25 -5.75 5.49
C PHE A 197 4.34 -4.89 4.83
N LEU A 198 5.33 -5.56 4.26
CA LEU A 198 6.48 -4.90 3.63
C LEU A 198 6.06 -4.30 2.29
N SER A 199 6.27 -2.99 2.09
CA SER A 199 6.19 -2.38 0.75
C SER A 199 7.55 -2.33 0.08
N LEU A 200 7.66 -2.86 -1.14
CA LEU A 200 8.89 -2.79 -1.94
C LEU A 200 9.31 -1.35 -2.25
N TYR A 201 8.33 -0.46 -2.41
CA TYR A 201 8.57 0.95 -2.68
C TYR A 201 9.36 1.60 -1.54
N SER A 202 8.97 1.32 -0.29
CA SER A 202 9.63 1.86 0.91
C SER A 202 11.06 1.36 1.09
N VAL A 203 11.30 0.08 0.77
CA VAL A 203 12.66 -0.50 0.83
C VAL A 203 13.57 0.08 -0.25
N GLY A 204 13.03 0.39 -1.44
CA GLY A 204 13.83 0.99 -2.51
C GLY A 204 14.39 2.37 -2.14
N GLU A 205 13.63 3.16 -1.38
CA GLU A 205 14.04 4.51 -0.95
C GLU A 205 14.86 4.51 0.36
N ASN A 206 14.60 3.59 1.30
CA ASN A 206 15.28 3.53 2.62
C ASN A 206 16.13 2.26 2.83
N GLY A 207 16.52 1.55 1.75
CA GLY A 207 17.06 0.19 1.83
C GLY A 207 18.37 0.01 2.61
N GLY A 208 19.08 1.10 2.90
CA GLY A 208 20.24 1.09 3.81
C GLY A 208 19.86 0.77 5.25
N ASP A 209 18.70 1.24 5.69
CA ASP A 209 18.23 1.20 7.08
C ASP A 209 17.67 -0.18 7.45
N VAL A 210 17.25 -0.98 6.47
CA VAL A 210 16.68 -2.33 6.67
C VAL A 210 17.72 -3.33 7.18
N LEU A 211 19.02 -3.09 6.90
CA LEU A 211 20.10 -3.96 7.35
C LEU A 211 20.33 -3.87 8.87
N GLU A 212 19.86 -2.82 9.51
CA GLU A 212 20.04 -2.60 10.95
C GLU A 212 19.12 -3.53 11.77
N PHE A 213 17.98 -3.97 11.21
CA PHE A 213 17.02 -4.89 11.84
C PHE A 213 17.29 -6.38 11.60
N TRP A 214 18.53 -6.78 11.31
CA TRP A 214 18.83 -8.16 10.92
C TRP A 214 18.62 -9.18 12.05
N LYS A 215 18.76 -8.76 13.32
CA LYS A 215 18.54 -9.63 14.48
C LYS A 215 17.07 -9.93 14.66
N GLU A 216 16.25 -8.90 14.54
CA GLU A 216 14.79 -8.95 14.57
C GLU A 216 14.27 -9.82 13.43
N ALA A 217 14.85 -9.67 12.22
CA ALA A 217 14.55 -10.54 11.09
C ALA A 217 14.89 -12.02 11.39
N LEU A 218 16.04 -12.30 12.01
CA LEU A 218 16.43 -13.67 12.37
C LEU A 218 15.48 -14.28 13.41
N ASN A 219 15.13 -13.55 14.45
CA ASN A 219 14.20 -13.98 15.48
C ASN A 219 12.80 -14.21 14.89
N GLY A 220 12.34 -13.31 14.02
CA GLY A 220 11.07 -13.47 13.32
C GLY A 220 11.03 -14.72 12.41
N ILE A 221 12.14 -15.01 11.70
CA ILE A 221 12.27 -16.24 10.90
C ILE A 221 12.16 -17.49 11.78
N LEU A 222 12.84 -17.51 12.92
CA LEU A 222 12.81 -18.65 13.85
C LEU A 222 11.40 -18.85 14.42
N ALA A 223 10.72 -17.77 14.82
CA ALA A 223 9.38 -17.83 15.38
C ALA A 223 8.32 -18.29 14.36
N LYS A 224 8.50 -17.98 13.07
CA LYS A 224 7.58 -18.38 11.98
C LYS A 224 8.06 -19.56 11.15
N LEU A 225 9.09 -20.28 11.60
CA LEU A 225 9.69 -21.38 10.87
C LEU A 225 8.68 -22.43 10.36
N PRO A 226 7.66 -22.88 11.13
CA PRO A 226 6.66 -23.81 10.61
C PRO A 226 5.85 -23.24 9.44
N GLY A 227 5.48 -21.96 9.51
CA GLY A 227 4.76 -21.27 8.44
C GLY A 227 5.62 -21.06 7.20
N ILE A 228 6.90 -20.73 7.38
CA ILE A 228 7.87 -20.62 6.29
C ILE A 228 8.05 -21.96 5.58
N ILE A 229 8.22 -23.05 6.32
CA ILE A 229 8.32 -24.40 5.75
C ILE A 229 7.08 -24.72 4.92
N LEU A 230 5.89 -24.35 5.38
CA LEU A 230 4.64 -24.54 4.66
C LEU A 230 4.60 -23.73 3.35
N LEU A 231 5.00 -22.46 3.37
CA LEU A 231 5.04 -21.61 2.18
C LEU A 231 6.14 -22.00 1.18
N LEU A 232 7.23 -22.61 1.65
CA LEU A 232 8.32 -23.14 0.83
C LEU A 232 8.06 -24.57 0.31
N LEU A 233 7.06 -25.29 0.84
CA LEU A 233 6.69 -26.66 0.44
C LEU A 233 6.51 -26.86 -1.08
N PRO A 234 5.99 -25.89 -1.86
CA PRO A 234 5.88 -26.05 -3.31
C PRO A 234 7.20 -26.27 -4.04
N ILE A 235 8.35 -25.88 -3.46
CA ILE A 235 9.69 -26.04 -4.06
C ILE A 235 10.10 -27.51 -4.12
N PRO A 236 10.19 -28.27 -2.99
CA PRO A 236 10.51 -29.70 -3.05
C PRO A 236 9.46 -30.50 -3.83
N VAL A 237 8.17 -30.12 -3.73
CA VAL A 237 7.10 -30.73 -4.54
C VAL A 237 7.39 -30.54 -6.04
N LEU A 238 7.76 -29.33 -6.47
CA LEU A 238 8.12 -29.06 -7.86
C LEU A 238 9.35 -29.87 -8.30
N ILE A 239 10.38 -30.00 -7.47
CA ILE A 239 11.57 -30.82 -7.80
C ILE A 239 11.19 -32.29 -8.06
N ILE A 240 10.30 -32.84 -7.24
CA ILE A 240 9.76 -34.20 -7.42
C ILE A 240 8.91 -34.28 -8.69
N LEU A 241 8.05 -33.29 -8.93
CA LEU A 241 7.20 -33.22 -10.10
C LEU A 241 8.02 -33.11 -11.39
N ILE A 242 9.07 -32.28 -11.45
CA ILE A 242 9.95 -32.16 -12.62
C ILE A 242 10.65 -33.49 -12.96
N LYS A 243 10.94 -34.34 -11.96
CA LYS A 243 11.53 -35.68 -12.16
C LYS A 243 10.51 -36.70 -12.68
N LYS A 244 9.24 -36.62 -12.28
CA LYS A 244 8.17 -37.59 -12.65
C LYS A 244 7.33 -37.16 -13.86
N VAL A 245 7.19 -35.86 -14.04
CA VAL A 245 6.39 -35.21 -15.08
C VAL A 245 7.37 -34.53 -16.03
N SER A 246 7.40 -34.97 -17.29
CA SER A 246 8.07 -34.21 -18.33
C SER A 246 7.30 -32.90 -18.48
N PHE A 247 7.86 -31.79 -18.02
CA PHE A 247 7.45 -30.47 -18.48
C PHE A 247 7.71 -30.46 -19.98
N GLN A 248 6.66 -30.74 -20.76
CA GLN A 248 6.76 -31.06 -22.19
C GLN A 248 7.54 -29.98 -22.96
N GLY A 249 8.18 -30.42 -24.05
CA GLY A 249 8.88 -29.56 -25.01
C GLY A 249 8.06 -28.37 -25.50
N LYS A 250 8.73 -27.45 -26.20
CA LYS A 250 8.21 -26.16 -26.70
C LYS A 250 6.72 -26.26 -27.07
N ARG A 251 5.83 -25.70 -26.24
CA ARG A 251 4.39 -25.83 -26.42
C ARG A 251 3.95 -25.13 -27.70
N LEU A 252 2.95 -25.67 -28.39
CA LEU A 252 2.38 -24.97 -29.53
C LEU A 252 1.86 -23.59 -29.10
N PRO A 253 2.08 -22.54 -29.90
CA PRO A 253 1.71 -21.16 -29.56
C PRO A 253 0.21 -21.00 -29.26
N MET A 254 -0.62 -21.89 -29.80
CA MET A 254 -2.06 -21.96 -29.55
C MET A 254 -2.40 -22.20 -28.07
N PHE A 255 -1.66 -23.06 -27.36
CA PHE A 255 -1.90 -23.30 -25.93
C PHE A 255 -1.50 -22.12 -25.07
N THR A 256 -0.40 -21.45 -25.41
CA THR A 256 -0.03 -20.17 -24.77
C THR A 256 -1.15 -19.13 -24.96
N GLY A 257 -1.77 -19.08 -26.14
CA GLY A 257 -2.94 -18.25 -26.40
C GLY A 257 -4.13 -18.58 -25.50
N VAL A 258 -4.44 -19.87 -25.31
CA VAL A 258 -5.50 -20.31 -24.38
C VAL A 258 -5.21 -19.88 -22.95
N GLN A 259 -3.96 -20.03 -22.47
CA GLN A 259 -3.58 -19.60 -21.12
C GLN A 259 -3.76 -18.09 -20.91
N ILE A 260 -3.33 -17.28 -21.89
CA ILE A 260 -3.52 -15.83 -21.84
C ILE A 260 -5.01 -15.47 -21.81
N LEU A 261 -5.82 -16.09 -22.66
CA LEU A 261 -7.27 -15.86 -22.69
C LEU A 261 -7.95 -16.28 -21.38
N SER A 262 -7.54 -17.42 -20.79
CA SER A 262 -8.01 -17.85 -19.47
C SER A 262 -7.62 -16.84 -18.39
N GLY A 263 -6.37 -16.40 -18.35
CA GLY A 263 -5.91 -15.37 -17.42
C GLY A 263 -6.70 -14.07 -17.52
N ILE A 264 -6.93 -13.58 -18.75
CA ILE A 264 -7.78 -12.40 -19.01
C ILE A 264 -9.21 -12.65 -18.53
N GLY A 265 -9.79 -13.82 -18.79
CA GLY A 265 -11.14 -14.17 -18.35
C GLY A 265 -11.30 -14.12 -16.83
N TYR A 266 -10.36 -14.71 -16.08
CA TYR A 266 -10.36 -14.66 -14.62
C TYR A 266 -10.12 -13.25 -14.08
N TYR A 267 -9.26 -12.47 -14.73
CA TYR A 267 -9.03 -11.07 -14.37
C TYR A 267 -10.27 -10.19 -14.61
N LEU A 268 -10.96 -10.35 -15.74
CA LEU A 268 -12.23 -9.66 -15.99
C LEU A 268 -13.30 -10.08 -14.98
N MET A 269 -13.35 -11.36 -14.61
CA MET A 269 -14.27 -11.82 -13.57
C MET A 269 -13.94 -11.21 -12.20
N PHE A 270 -12.66 -11.09 -11.86
CA PHE A 270 -12.21 -10.34 -10.67
C PHE A 270 -12.72 -8.90 -10.69
N LEU A 271 -12.51 -8.15 -11.78
CA LEU A 271 -12.98 -6.77 -11.92
C LEU A 271 -14.51 -6.64 -11.82
N LEU A 272 -15.26 -7.58 -12.38
CA LEU A 272 -16.72 -7.59 -12.28
C LEU A 272 -17.20 -7.83 -10.85
N LEU A 273 -16.56 -8.74 -10.12
CA LEU A 273 -16.92 -9.04 -8.74
C LEU A 273 -16.60 -7.88 -7.78
N LEU A 274 -15.56 -7.07 -8.08
CA LEU A 274 -15.28 -5.87 -7.30
C LEU A 274 -16.46 -4.89 -7.26
N LEU A 275 -17.37 -4.92 -8.24
CA LEU A 275 -18.54 -4.03 -8.26
C LEU A 275 -19.63 -4.42 -7.24
N ILE A 276 -19.61 -5.66 -6.71
CA ILE A 276 -20.68 -6.18 -5.85
C ILE A 276 -20.72 -5.48 -4.48
N PRO A 277 -19.60 -5.29 -3.75
CA PRO A 277 -19.62 -4.67 -2.42
C PRO A 277 -19.88 -3.16 -2.41
N GLY A 278 -19.98 -2.53 -3.59
CA GLY A 278 -20.13 -1.08 -3.72
C GLY A 278 -18.82 -0.31 -3.58
N LYS A 279 -18.92 1.03 -3.58
CA LYS A 279 -17.79 1.97 -3.63
C LYS A 279 -17.53 2.71 -2.31
N MET A 280 -18.00 2.17 -1.20
CA MET A 280 -17.76 2.77 0.12
C MET A 280 -16.27 2.65 0.48
N PRO A 281 -15.75 3.53 1.37
CA PRO A 281 -14.37 3.43 1.84
C PRO A 281 -14.02 2.03 2.35
N HIS A 282 -12.83 1.55 2.00
CA HIS A 282 -12.29 0.24 2.35
C HIS A 282 -13.06 -0.98 1.81
N THR A 283 -13.98 -0.82 0.85
CA THR A 283 -14.49 -1.98 0.10
C THR A 283 -13.40 -2.51 -0.83
N PRO A 284 -13.49 -3.78 -1.29
CA PRO A 284 -12.57 -4.31 -2.30
C PRO A 284 -12.45 -3.41 -3.55
N TYR A 285 -13.55 -2.76 -3.95
CA TYR A 285 -13.54 -1.79 -5.06
C TYR A 285 -12.66 -0.58 -4.76
N ASP A 286 -12.88 0.03 -3.60
CA ASP A 286 -12.18 1.22 -3.16
C ASP A 286 -10.68 0.96 -3.02
N LEU A 287 -10.33 -0.15 -2.36
CA LEU A 287 -8.95 -0.60 -2.19
C LEU A 287 -8.24 -0.86 -3.52
N TYR A 288 -8.96 -1.32 -4.55
CA TYR A 288 -8.35 -1.61 -5.85
C TYR A 288 -8.22 -0.37 -6.75
N HIS A 289 -9.13 0.61 -6.64
CA HIS A 289 -9.24 1.71 -7.61
C HIS A 289 -8.91 3.10 -7.07
N VAL A 290 -9.07 3.35 -5.78
CA VAL A 290 -9.04 4.70 -5.20
C VAL A 290 -7.88 4.82 -4.21
N ASP A 291 -7.97 4.14 -3.07
CA ASP A 291 -7.00 4.25 -1.99
C ASP A 291 -6.59 2.87 -1.47
N PHE A 292 -5.37 2.46 -1.80
CA PHE A 292 -4.84 1.16 -1.40
C PHE A 292 -4.22 1.25 -0.01
N ASN A 293 -4.99 0.84 1.00
CA ASN A 293 -4.45 0.52 2.32
C ASN A 293 -3.81 -0.87 2.28
N GLN A 294 -2.57 -0.99 2.74
CA GLN A 294 -1.77 -2.20 2.55
C GLN A 294 -2.30 -3.39 3.37
N ASP A 295 -2.64 -3.19 4.64
CA ASP A 295 -3.12 -4.27 5.52
C ASP A 295 -4.50 -4.77 5.06
N LEU A 296 -5.44 -3.84 4.85
CA LEU A 296 -6.78 -4.17 4.36
C LEU A 296 -6.77 -4.70 2.92
N GLY A 297 -5.84 -4.19 2.10
CA GLY A 297 -5.66 -4.62 0.72
C GLY A 297 -5.17 -6.07 0.64
N ILE A 298 -4.16 -6.43 1.43
CA ILE A 298 -3.67 -7.81 1.49
C ILE A 298 -4.74 -8.74 2.07
N GLU A 299 -5.46 -8.32 3.11
CA GLU A 299 -6.57 -9.09 3.70
C GLU A 299 -7.73 -9.33 2.74
N LYS A 300 -8.15 -8.30 1.97
CA LYS A 300 -9.39 -8.37 1.18
C LYS A 300 -9.18 -8.75 -0.28
N ILE A 301 -8.09 -8.30 -0.91
CA ILE A 301 -7.82 -8.49 -2.34
C ILE A 301 -6.54 -9.26 -2.64
N GLY A 302 -5.76 -9.61 -1.62
CA GLY A 302 -4.69 -10.60 -1.71
C GLY A 302 -3.29 -10.03 -1.89
N LEU A 303 -2.29 -10.81 -1.46
CA LEU A 303 -0.90 -10.42 -1.53
C LEU A 303 -0.39 -10.31 -2.98
N VAL A 304 -0.88 -11.14 -3.89
CA VAL A 304 -0.54 -11.04 -5.32
C VAL A 304 -0.96 -9.68 -5.89
N THR A 305 -2.15 -9.20 -5.53
CA THR A 305 -2.66 -7.90 -5.97
C THR A 305 -1.81 -6.76 -5.40
N ALA A 306 -1.56 -6.80 -4.09
CA ALA A 306 -0.70 -5.83 -3.40
C ALA A 306 0.71 -5.75 -4.04
N SER A 307 1.29 -6.91 -4.33
CA SER A 307 2.61 -7.01 -4.97
C SER A 307 2.62 -6.39 -6.37
N CYS A 308 1.52 -6.48 -7.12
CA CYS A 308 1.42 -5.84 -8.43
C CYS A 308 1.40 -4.30 -8.32
N PHE A 309 0.73 -3.76 -7.29
CA PHE A 309 0.73 -2.32 -7.02
C PHE A 309 2.11 -1.84 -6.56
N ASP A 310 2.77 -2.57 -5.67
CA ASP A 310 4.13 -2.27 -5.25
C ASP A 310 5.11 -2.25 -6.43
N ILE A 311 5.11 -3.28 -7.27
CA ILE A 311 5.97 -3.33 -8.47
C ILE A 311 5.66 -2.17 -9.41
N ARG A 312 4.38 -1.84 -9.61
CA ARG A 312 3.97 -0.69 -10.41
C ARG A 312 4.54 0.61 -9.82
N ASN A 313 4.44 0.81 -8.52
CA ASN A 313 4.91 2.03 -7.85
C ASN A 313 6.44 2.13 -7.89
N VAL A 314 7.17 1.03 -7.77
CA VAL A 314 8.63 1.00 -7.93
C VAL A 314 9.04 1.36 -9.37
N VAL A 315 8.33 0.85 -10.37
CA VAL A 315 8.70 1.03 -11.79
C VAL A 315 8.26 2.39 -12.34
N PHE A 316 7.08 2.87 -11.96
CA PHE A 316 6.44 4.06 -12.54
C PHE A 316 6.32 5.24 -11.57
N GLY A 317 6.76 5.08 -10.32
CA GLY A 317 6.47 6.01 -9.23
C GLY A 317 5.08 5.75 -8.64
N ALA A 318 4.92 6.04 -7.35
CA ALA A 318 3.59 6.08 -6.74
C ALA A 318 2.76 7.16 -7.46
N PRO A 319 1.51 6.87 -7.88
CA PRO A 319 0.66 7.89 -8.47
C PRO A 319 0.45 9.01 -7.45
N ASP A 320 0.55 10.26 -7.89
CA ASP A 320 0.10 11.40 -7.08
C ASP A 320 -1.32 11.12 -6.61
N PHE A 321 -1.60 11.36 -5.33
CA PHE A 321 -2.95 11.23 -4.79
C PHE A 321 -3.88 12.12 -5.62
N LYS A 322 -4.65 11.50 -6.51
CA LYS A 322 -5.71 12.19 -7.24
C LYS A 322 -6.89 12.23 -6.29
N MET A 323 -7.07 13.38 -5.62
CA MET A 323 -8.38 13.74 -5.07
C MET A 323 -9.42 13.40 -6.14
N GLY A 324 -10.27 12.41 -5.88
CA GLY A 324 -11.28 11.98 -6.82
C GLY A 324 -12.09 13.22 -7.21
N GLY A 325 -11.97 13.65 -8.46
CA GLY A 325 -12.59 14.88 -8.96
C GLY A 325 -14.11 14.93 -8.77
N ASP A 326 -14.72 13.79 -8.46
CA ASP A 326 -16.16 13.62 -8.27
C ASP A 326 -16.60 13.61 -6.80
N VAL A 327 -15.69 13.49 -5.82
CA VAL A 327 -16.09 13.46 -4.40
C VAL A 327 -16.57 14.83 -3.93
N TYR A 328 -15.92 15.91 -4.37
CA TYR A 328 -16.34 17.28 -4.06
C TYR A 328 -17.55 17.76 -4.89
N ALA A 329 -17.85 17.12 -6.01
CA ALA A 329 -19.09 17.39 -6.75
C ALA A 329 -20.34 16.81 -6.04
N SER A 330 -20.15 15.91 -5.07
CA SER A 330 -21.23 15.27 -4.30
C SER A 330 -21.38 15.79 -2.87
N LEU A 331 -20.42 16.57 -2.37
CA LEU A 331 -20.62 17.41 -1.21
C LEU A 331 -21.33 18.66 -1.72
N ASP A 332 -22.64 18.78 -1.46
CA ASP A 332 -23.35 20.05 -1.53
C ASP A 332 -22.69 21.00 -0.50
N LEU A 333 -21.54 21.57 -0.87
CA LEU A 333 -20.87 22.61 -0.10
C LEU A 333 -21.85 23.77 -0.03
N PRO A 334 -22.24 24.22 1.18
CA PRO A 334 -23.19 25.31 1.31
C PRO A 334 -22.63 26.54 0.56
N LYS A 335 -23.40 27.03 -0.42
CA LYS A 335 -23.10 28.28 -1.10
C LYS A 335 -22.91 29.38 -0.05
N VAL A 336 -21.72 29.98 -0.05
CA VAL A 336 -21.35 31.12 0.79
C VAL A 336 -22.42 32.20 0.65
N THR A 337 -23.23 32.36 1.68
CA THR A 337 -24.13 33.50 1.83
C THR A 337 -23.54 34.37 2.92
N VAL A 338 -22.85 35.44 2.50
CA VAL A 338 -22.32 36.46 3.39
C VAL A 338 -23.51 37.07 4.14
N THR A 339 -23.64 36.77 5.43
CA THR A 339 -24.62 37.43 6.30
C THR A 339 -23.87 38.29 7.32
N PRO A 340 -24.15 39.60 7.39
CA PRO A 340 -23.52 40.49 8.35
C PRO A 340 -24.09 40.30 9.77
N SER A 341 -23.25 40.54 10.78
CA SER A 341 -23.59 40.56 12.21
C SER A 341 -23.36 41.99 12.76
N PRO A 342 -23.94 42.45 13.89
CA PRO A 342 -25.13 42.01 14.65
C PRO A 342 -26.14 43.15 14.92
N THR A 343 -27.41 42.81 15.20
CA THR A 343 -28.40 43.76 15.76
C THR A 343 -28.58 43.54 17.27
N LYS A 344 -28.54 44.65 18.00
CA LYS A 344 -28.72 44.83 19.45
C LYS A 344 -29.97 44.12 20.00
N VAL A 345 -29.82 43.48 21.17
CA VAL A 345 -30.93 42.95 21.98
C VAL A 345 -31.45 44.05 22.94
N PRO A 346 -32.77 44.14 23.23
CA PRO A 346 -33.34 45.27 23.96
C PRO A 346 -33.26 45.11 25.49
N THR A 347 -33.13 46.25 26.16
CA THR A 347 -33.22 46.46 27.60
C THR A 347 -34.64 46.23 28.12
N SER A 348 -34.81 45.51 29.23
CA SER A 348 -36.04 45.56 30.04
C SER A 348 -35.72 45.94 31.49
N ASN A 349 -36.21 47.10 31.91
CA ASN A 349 -36.25 47.56 33.29
C ASN A 349 -37.38 46.87 34.07
N LYS A 350 -37.11 46.42 35.30
CA LYS A 350 -38.09 46.42 36.40
C LYS A 350 -37.36 46.58 37.74
N SER A 351 -37.99 47.40 38.59
CA SER A 351 -37.46 48.05 39.79
C SER A 351 -37.63 47.24 41.09
N ALA A 352 -36.58 47.32 41.92
CA ALA A 352 -36.51 47.50 43.38
C ALA A 352 -37.34 46.63 44.36
N GLN A 353 -36.64 45.97 45.29
CA GLN A 353 -36.95 46.06 46.73
C GLN A 353 -35.69 45.80 47.59
N ALA A 354 -35.51 46.64 48.61
CA ALA A 354 -34.34 46.69 49.50
C ALA A 354 -34.49 45.76 50.72
N GLY A 355 -33.39 45.12 51.12
CA GLY A 355 -33.23 44.42 52.39
C GLY A 355 -31.74 44.40 52.77
N ILE A 356 -31.43 44.93 53.94
CA ILE A 356 -30.07 45.19 54.45
C ILE A 356 -29.52 43.94 55.14
N SER A 357 -28.31 43.49 54.76
CA SER A 357 -27.47 42.53 55.50
C SER A 357 -26.01 42.65 55.02
N PRO A 358 -24.98 42.35 55.84
CA PRO A 358 -23.65 42.95 55.71
C PRO A 358 -22.81 42.37 54.57
N THR A 359 -22.00 43.25 53.99
CA THR A 359 -21.11 43.08 52.85
C THR A 359 -20.19 41.86 52.95
N PRO A 360 -20.30 40.86 52.06
CA PRO A 360 -19.17 40.02 51.71
C PRO A 360 -18.29 40.76 50.68
N SER A 361 -16.98 40.67 50.88
CA SER A 361 -15.94 41.17 49.97
C SER A 361 -16.25 40.77 48.51
N PRO A 362 -16.11 41.64 47.50
CA PRO A 362 -16.41 41.26 46.12
C PRO A 362 -15.42 40.17 45.68
N LEU A 363 -15.96 38.98 45.43
CA LEU A 363 -15.29 37.93 44.67
C LEU A 363 -14.84 38.56 43.32
N PRO A 364 -13.59 38.37 42.87
CA PRO A 364 -13.12 38.96 41.62
C PRO A 364 -14.08 38.56 40.49
N THR A 365 -14.60 39.56 39.77
CA THR A 365 -15.43 39.33 38.59
C THR A 365 -14.61 38.50 37.60
N PRO A 366 -15.09 37.31 37.17
CA PRO A 366 -14.35 36.50 36.22
C PRO A 366 -14.18 37.29 34.92
N THR A 367 -12.94 37.45 34.48
CA THR A 367 -12.61 38.07 33.18
C THR A 367 -13.38 37.33 32.09
N PRO A 368 -14.08 38.03 31.18
CA PRO A 368 -14.78 37.38 30.07
C PRO A 368 -13.81 36.54 29.25
N ILE A 369 -14.12 35.25 29.06
CA ILE A 369 -13.32 34.35 28.21
C ILE A 369 -13.48 34.82 26.76
N ASP A 370 -12.35 35.05 26.09
CA ASP A 370 -12.34 35.31 24.64
C ASP A 370 -12.80 34.04 23.92
N THR A 371 -13.94 34.13 23.24
CA THR A 371 -14.52 33.03 22.44
C THR A 371 -14.48 33.35 20.95
N SER A 372 -13.69 34.37 20.55
CA SER A 372 -13.48 34.68 19.14
C SER A 372 -12.80 33.51 18.40
N PRO A 373 -12.97 33.39 17.08
CA PRO A 373 -12.33 32.32 16.31
C PRO A 373 -10.80 32.40 16.27
N ASN A 374 -10.15 31.24 16.19
CA ASN A 374 -8.72 31.11 15.85
C ASN A 374 -8.55 31.32 14.34
N ILE A 375 -7.94 32.44 13.94
CA ILE A 375 -7.76 32.82 12.53
C ILE A 375 -6.30 33.21 12.28
N LEU A 376 -5.69 32.56 11.29
CA LEU A 376 -4.43 32.99 10.69
C LEU A 376 -4.70 34.22 9.81
N LYS A 377 -4.50 35.42 10.36
CA LYS A 377 -4.89 36.70 9.75
C LYS A 377 -4.18 37.02 8.43
N ASN A 378 -3.08 36.33 8.13
CA ASN A 378 -2.22 36.54 6.97
C ASN A 378 -2.60 35.67 5.75
N ILE A 379 -3.64 34.83 5.83
CA ILE A 379 -4.01 33.92 4.74
C ILE A 379 -5.44 34.22 4.26
N ASP A 380 -5.56 34.66 3.01
CA ASP A 380 -6.84 34.83 2.33
C ASP A 380 -7.06 33.70 1.32
N PHE A 381 -7.70 32.62 1.77
CA PHE A 381 -7.98 31.46 0.94
C PHE A 381 -8.90 31.75 -0.26
N THR A 382 -9.78 32.74 -0.16
CA THR A 382 -10.69 33.09 -1.26
C THR A 382 -9.89 33.69 -2.40
N LYS A 383 -9.04 34.68 -2.09
CA LYS A 383 -8.15 35.29 -3.06
C LYS A 383 -7.17 34.28 -3.66
N LEU A 384 -6.58 33.42 -2.84
CA LEU A 384 -5.67 32.37 -3.32
C LEU A 384 -6.37 31.41 -4.30
N ALA A 385 -7.64 31.04 -4.05
CA ALA A 385 -8.42 30.21 -4.97
C ALA A 385 -8.76 30.92 -6.30
N GLU A 386 -8.91 32.24 -6.30
CA GLU A 386 -9.18 33.03 -7.52
C GLU A 386 -7.94 33.11 -8.42
N GLU A 387 -6.76 33.27 -7.82
CA GLU A 387 -5.48 33.45 -8.53
C GLU A 387 -4.85 32.11 -8.95
N GLU A 388 -5.21 31.00 -8.31
CA GLU A 388 -4.66 29.67 -8.59
C GLU A 388 -5.19 29.05 -9.89
N LYS A 389 -4.27 28.48 -10.66
CA LYS A 389 -4.52 27.80 -11.95
C LYS A 389 -4.54 26.29 -11.82
N ASP A 390 -3.77 25.73 -10.88
CA ASP A 390 -3.78 24.31 -10.60
C ASP A 390 -5.11 23.93 -9.92
N VAL A 391 -5.85 23.01 -10.56
CA VAL A 391 -7.19 22.64 -10.11
C VAL A 391 -7.16 21.99 -8.71
N ALA A 392 -6.10 21.22 -8.39
CA ALA A 392 -5.99 20.55 -7.10
C ALA A 392 -5.73 21.57 -5.97
N ILE A 393 -4.77 22.48 -6.18
CA ILE A 393 -4.44 23.52 -5.20
C ILE A 393 -5.61 24.49 -5.01
N LYS A 394 -6.28 24.87 -6.10
CA LYS A 394 -7.48 25.69 -6.07
C LYS A 394 -8.58 25.06 -5.22
N ASN A 395 -8.83 23.75 -5.38
CA ASN A 395 -9.81 23.04 -4.58
C ASN A 395 -9.44 23.02 -3.09
N LEU A 396 -8.15 22.92 -2.75
CA LEU A 396 -7.69 23.02 -1.36
C LEU A 396 -7.96 24.41 -0.77
N HIS A 397 -7.63 25.49 -1.49
CA HIS A 397 -7.95 26.85 -1.05
C HIS A 397 -9.46 27.04 -0.85
N GLN A 398 -10.28 26.58 -1.78
CA GLN A 398 -11.74 26.62 -1.64
C GLN A 398 -12.21 25.85 -0.42
N TYR A 399 -11.72 24.62 -0.22
CA TYR A 399 -12.04 23.84 0.97
C TYR A 399 -11.68 24.60 2.25
N PHE A 400 -10.45 25.08 2.39
CA PHE A 400 -10.01 25.80 3.59
C PHE A 400 -10.80 27.09 3.83
N SER A 401 -11.30 27.77 2.78
CA SER A 401 -12.18 28.93 2.93
C SER A 401 -13.55 28.60 3.55
N THR A 402 -13.97 27.33 3.51
CA THR A 402 -15.27 26.87 4.04
C THR A 402 -15.18 26.23 5.41
N VAL A 403 -13.98 25.91 5.89
CA VAL A 403 -13.79 25.26 7.19
C VAL A 403 -14.11 26.25 8.31
N THR A 404 -15.04 25.87 9.19
CA THR A 404 -15.35 26.65 10.38
C THR A 404 -14.15 26.62 11.33
N PRO A 405 -13.54 27.77 11.69
CA PRO A 405 -12.44 27.82 12.64
C PRO A 405 -12.89 27.36 14.03
N THR A 406 -11.95 26.82 14.81
CA THR A 406 -12.17 26.57 16.24
C THR A 406 -12.26 27.90 16.98
N ASN A 407 -13.04 27.94 18.07
CA ASN A 407 -13.11 29.10 18.93
C ASN A 407 -12.03 29.04 20.00
N LYS A 408 -11.57 30.21 20.43
CA LYS A 408 -10.81 30.37 21.66
C LYS A 408 -11.64 29.96 22.88
N ASN A 409 -10.94 29.61 23.95
CA ASN A 409 -11.52 29.10 25.19
C ASN A 409 -10.65 29.52 26.38
N GLU A 410 -11.00 29.05 27.58
CA GLU A 410 -10.28 29.33 28.83
C GLU A 410 -8.79 28.93 28.82
N TYR A 411 -8.36 28.06 27.90
CA TYR A 411 -6.96 27.63 27.75
C TYR A 411 -6.16 28.46 26.75
N THR A 412 -6.83 29.32 25.97
CA THR A 412 -6.15 30.13 24.96
C THR A 412 -5.22 31.15 25.61
N GLY A 413 -3.93 31.11 25.25
CA GLY A 413 -2.90 32.00 25.80
C GLY A 413 -2.44 31.63 27.21
N MET A 414 -2.94 30.54 27.82
CA MET A 414 -2.59 30.11 29.18
C MET A 414 -1.08 29.96 29.41
N PHE A 415 -0.33 29.57 28.38
CA PHE A 415 1.11 29.38 28.41
C PHE A 415 1.88 30.37 27.51
N GLU A 416 1.32 31.56 27.25
CA GLU A 416 2.02 32.58 26.46
C GLU A 416 3.37 32.95 27.11
N GLY A 417 4.44 32.89 26.32
CA GLY A 417 5.80 33.19 26.77
C GLY A 417 6.53 32.04 27.49
N TYR A 418 5.89 30.90 27.72
CA TYR A 418 6.55 29.73 28.31
C TYR A 418 7.42 28.99 27.29
N ASN A 419 8.47 28.32 27.78
CA ASN A 419 9.28 27.40 27.00
C ASN A 419 8.50 26.10 26.72
N LEU A 420 8.85 25.41 25.62
CA LEU A 420 8.21 24.16 25.24
C LEU A 420 9.24 23.05 25.02
N ILE A 421 9.18 21.99 25.83
CA ILE A 421 9.83 20.71 25.53
C ILE A 421 8.76 19.77 24.99
N PHE A 422 8.92 19.33 23.75
CA PHE A 422 8.01 18.40 23.09
C PHE A 422 8.74 17.07 22.86
N LEU A 423 8.10 15.96 23.21
CA LEU A 423 8.72 14.64 23.16
C LEU A 423 7.79 13.63 22.50
N THR A 424 8.34 12.87 21.55
CA THR A 424 7.72 11.65 21.01
C THR A 424 8.39 10.45 21.65
N ALA A 425 7.59 9.69 22.42
CA ALA A 425 8.06 8.51 23.13
C ALA A 425 7.93 7.25 22.26
N GLU A 426 9.05 6.68 21.83
CA GLU A 426 9.13 5.47 21.00
C GLU A 426 8.47 4.26 21.67
N GLY A 427 7.63 3.53 20.93
CA GLY A 427 6.97 2.31 21.41
C GLY A 427 6.09 2.49 22.67
N PHE A 428 5.79 3.72 23.06
CA PHE A 428 5.16 4.00 24.35
C PHE A 428 3.68 3.61 24.39
N SER A 429 3.27 3.08 25.54
CA SER A 429 1.89 2.74 25.88
C SER A 429 1.65 3.02 27.36
N PRO A 430 0.44 3.46 27.76
CA PRO A 430 0.10 3.66 29.16
C PRO A 430 0.33 2.43 30.05
N TRP A 431 0.41 1.22 29.46
CA TRP A 431 0.73 -0.01 30.18
C TRP A 431 2.16 -0.08 30.74
N ALA A 432 3.06 0.81 30.32
CA ALA A 432 4.40 0.96 30.91
C ALA A 432 4.40 1.78 32.21
N VAL A 433 3.27 2.42 32.56
CA VAL A 433 3.14 3.32 33.70
C VAL A 433 2.85 2.52 34.97
N ASP A 434 3.71 2.67 35.97
CA ASP A 434 3.59 2.03 37.27
C ASP A 434 4.04 3.00 38.38
N PRO A 435 3.27 3.15 39.48
CA PRO A 435 3.56 4.13 40.52
C PRO A 435 4.87 3.89 41.29
N VAL A 436 5.42 2.68 41.24
CA VAL A 436 6.65 2.29 41.95
C VAL A 436 7.82 2.18 40.98
N VAL A 437 7.62 1.51 39.85
CA VAL A 437 8.69 1.23 38.89
C VAL A 437 8.98 2.47 38.05
N THR A 438 7.95 3.12 37.50
CA THR A 438 8.07 4.31 36.63
C THR A 438 7.35 5.52 37.24
N PRO A 439 7.79 6.00 38.42
CA PRO A 439 7.07 7.01 39.20
C PRO A 439 7.00 8.38 38.51
N THR A 440 7.97 8.74 37.67
CA THR A 440 7.96 10.01 36.94
C THR A 440 6.95 9.98 35.81
N LEU A 441 6.91 8.88 35.05
CA LEU A 441 5.86 8.63 34.07
C LEU A 441 4.49 8.62 34.76
N TYR A 442 4.35 7.92 35.89
CA TYR A 442 3.12 7.91 36.67
C TYR A 442 2.68 9.32 37.07
N LYS A 443 3.61 10.16 37.57
CA LYS A 443 3.31 11.56 37.89
C LYS A 443 2.80 12.32 36.66
N LEU A 444 3.49 12.21 35.53
CA LEU A 444 3.14 12.96 34.31
C LEU A 444 1.81 12.51 33.68
N THR A 445 1.46 11.23 33.78
CA THR A 445 0.16 10.74 33.28
C THR A 445 -1.01 10.96 34.24
N HIS A 446 -0.76 11.48 35.44
CA HIS A 446 -1.79 11.78 36.44
C HIS A 446 -1.82 13.26 36.85
N THR A 447 -1.03 14.12 36.20
CA THR A 447 -0.98 15.55 36.48
C THR A 447 -0.99 16.36 35.19
N GLY A 448 -1.57 17.57 35.24
CA GLY A 448 -1.70 18.43 34.05
C GLY A 448 -2.85 18.04 33.13
N PHE A 449 -2.69 18.28 31.83
CA PHE A 449 -3.67 17.90 30.81
C PHE A 449 -3.41 16.48 30.32
N VAL A 450 -4.29 15.55 30.69
CA VAL A 450 -4.21 14.14 30.31
C VAL A 450 -5.35 13.81 29.35
N PHE A 451 -5.00 13.33 28.16
CA PHE A 451 -5.96 12.93 27.13
C PHE A 451 -6.10 11.41 27.12
N GLU A 452 -7.12 10.89 27.81
CA GLU A 452 -7.34 9.45 27.96
C GLU A 452 -7.80 8.75 26.67
N ASN A 453 -8.31 9.51 25.71
CA ASN A 453 -8.83 9.02 24.43
C ASN A 453 -7.98 9.51 23.25
N PHE A 454 -6.65 9.36 23.36
CA PHE A 454 -5.70 9.68 22.31
C PHE A 454 -5.20 8.39 21.64
N TYR A 455 -5.28 8.34 20.30
CA TYR A 455 -4.94 7.15 19.54
C TYR A 455 -4.01 7.49 18.38
N THR A 456 -2.93 6.72 18.25
CA THR A 456 -2.06 6.73 17.08
C THR A 456 -2.40 5.50 16.23
N PRO A 457 -2.88 5.66 14.98
CA PRO A 457 -3.10 4.51 14.11
C PRO A 457 -1.74 3.94 13.67
N ILE A 458 -1.74 2.67 13.26
CA ILE A 458 -0.56 2.06 12.67
C ILE A 458 -0.38 2.63 11.27
N TRP A 459 0.67 3.43 11.10
CA TRP A 459 1.08 3.99 9.82
C TRP A 459 2.09 3.08 9.12
N TRP A 460 2.27 3.26 7.80
CA TRP A 460 3.11 2.39 6.98
C TRP A 460 4.58 2.30 7.43
N THR A 461 5.15 3.38 7.96
CA THR A 461 6.55 3.46 8.41
C THR A 461 6.64 3.62 9.94
N SER A 462 5.64 3.12 10.69
CA SER A 462 5.56 3.13 12.16
C SER A 462 6.03 4.46 12.78
N THR A 463 7.24 4.50 13.35
CA THR A 463 7.85 5.66 14.01
C THR A 463 7.89 6.90 13.14
N SER A 464 8.39 6.78 11.89
CA SER A 464 8.59 7.96 11.03
C SER A 464 7.28 8.67 10.71
N ASP A 465 6.24 7.90 10.43
CA ASP A 465 4.93 8.45 10.07
C ASP A 465 4.17 8.95 11.32
N GLY A 466 4.31 8.28 12.48
CA GLY A 466 3.76 8.78 13.74
C GLY A 466 4.39 10.10 14.18
N GLU A 467 5.71 10.20 14.06
CA GLU A 467 6.49 11.41 14.28
C GLU A 467 6.10 12.54 13.32
N PHE A 468 5.86 12.22 12.03
CA PHE A 468 5.39 13.17 11.04
C PHE A 468 4.04 13.79 11.44
N VAL A 469 3.07 12.96 11.87
CA VAL A 469 1.77 13.45 12.36
C VAL A 469 1.96 14.33 13.58
N ALA A 470 2.79 13.91 14.54
CA ALA A 470 3.05 14.65 15.76
C ALA A 470 3.67 16.04 15.49
N CYS A 471 4.58 16.14 14.50
CA CYS A 471 5.27 17.38 14.18
C CYS A 471 4.48 18.32 13.25
N THR A 472 3.53 17.80 12.47
CA THR A 472 2.89 18.56 11.37
C THR A 472 1.38 18.65 11.46
N GLY A 473 0.72 17.74 12.19
CA GLY A 473 -0.73 17.59 12.19
C GLY A 473 -1.31 17.04 10.87
N LEU A 474 -0.47 16.57 9.94
CA LEU A 474 -0.88 16.05 8.65
C LEU A 474 -0.87 14.51 8.64
N ILE A 475 -1.85 13.92 7.95
CA ILE A 475 -1.90 12.47 7.72
C ILE A 475 -0.80 12.09 6.71
N PRO A 476 0.04 11.07 7.00
CA PRO A 476 1.10 10.61 6.10
C PRO A 476 0.51 10.01 4.83
N SER A 477 1.23 10.16 3.71
CA SER A 477 0.81 9.65 2.39
C SER A 477 1.72 8.52 1.93
N GLY A 478 1.27 7.28 2.14
CA GLY A 478 2.07 6.08 1.90
C GLY A 478 3.27 6.05 2.84
N THR A 479 4.47 5.86 2.30
CA THR A 479 5.72 5.87 3.06
C THR A 479 6.58 7.10 2.78
N ASN A 480 7.53 7.37 3.69
CA ASN A 480 8.57 8.37 3.54
C ASN A 480 8.05 9.81 3.51
N SER A 481 7.02 10.09 4.32
CA SER A 481 6.38 11.41 4.41
C SER A 481 7.40 12.51 4.75
N PHE A 482 8.34 12.26 5.67
CA PHE A 482 9.42 13.20 5.98
C PHE A 482 10.38 13.46 4.82
N THR A 483 10.81 12.42 4.11
CA THR A 483 11.72 12.58 2.96
C THR A 483 11.05 13.39 1.84
N LYS A 484 9.76 13.15 1.60
CA LYS A 484 8.96 13.89 0.62
C LYS A 484 8.76 15.33 1.05
N SER A 485 8.38 15.57 2.31
CA SER A 485 8.11 16.91 2.83
C SER A 485 9.36 17.78 2.93
N ALA A 486 10.56 17.20 3.03
CA ALA A 486 11.82 17.93 3.01
C ALA A 486 12.07 18.75 1.72
N LYS A 487 11.28 18.52 0.66
CA LYS A 487 11.33 19.28 -0.60
C LYS A 487 10.30 20.41 -0.67
N CYS A 488 9.46 20.56 0.36
CA CYS A 488 8.37 21.52 0.43
C CYS A 488 8.57 22.46 1.62
N ASP A 489 8.03 23.67 1.54
CA ASP A 489 8.03 24.59 2.69
C ASP A 489 7.10 24.07 3.79
N MET A 490 7.58 24.07 5.03
CA MET A 490 6.83 23.61 6.21
C MET A 490 6.60 24.74 7.22
N PRO A 491 6.06 25.91 6.83
CA PRO A 491 6.09 27.11 7.67
C PRO A 491 5.27 26.98 8.96
N LEU A 492 4.28 26.08 9.00
CA LEU A 492 3.37 25.91 10.13
C LEU A 492 3.88 24.90 11.19
N THR A 493 5.07 24.32 11.02
CA THR A 493 5.65 23.44 12.05
C THR A 493 6.11 24.22 13.26
N LEU A 494 6.07 23.59 14.44
CA LEU A 494 6.40 24.24 15.72
C LEU A 494 7.78 24.94 15.68
N GLY A 495 8.80 24.32 15.08
CA GLY A 495 10.12 24.94 14.95
C GLY A 495 10.10 26.31 14.27
N TRP A 496 9.37 26.49 13.17
CA TRP A 496 9.24 27.79 12.51
C TRP A 496 8.35 28.76 13.29
N GLN A 497 7.23 28.28 13.83
CA GLN A 497 6.29 29.10 14.60
C GLN A 497 6.96 29.68 15.87
N PHE A 498 7.76 28.89 16.58
CA PHE A 498 8.52 29.35 17.75
C PHE A 498 9.68 30.28 17.36
N LYS A 499 10.36 30.04 16.23
CA LYS A 499 11.39 30.96 15.71
C LYS A 499 10.83 32.34 15.41
N GLU A 500 9.65 32.43 14.83
CA GLU A 500 8.97 33.71 14.54
C GLU A 500 8.69 34.50 15.84
N LEU A 501 8.42 33.79 16.94
CA LEU A 501 8.24 34.36 18.28
C LEU A 501 9.56 34.68 19.03
N GLY A 502 10.71 34.43 18.39
CA GLY A 502 12.04 34.71 18.94
C GLY A 502 12.60 33.63 19.87
N PHE A 503 12.07 32.41 19.83
CA PHE A 503 12.60 31.28 20.60
C PHE A 503 13.73 30.59 19.81
N SER A 504 14.74 30.10 20.52
CA SER A 504 15.68 29.13 19.95
C SER A 504 14.98 27.78 19.76
N THR A 505 15.21 27.09 18.65
CA THR A 505 14.56 25.82 18.34
C THR A 505 15.56 24.71 18.03
N ARG A 506 15.48 23.61 18.78
CA ARG A 506 16.41 22.48 18.67
C ARG A 506 15.65 21.16 18.57
N ALA A 507 16.25 20.18 17.91
CA ALA A 507 15.73 18.82 17.87
C ALA A 507 16.84 17.79 18.09
N TYR A 508 16.54 16.76 18.87
CA TYR A 508 17.50 15.71 19.22
C TYR A 508 16.92 14.32 19.01
N HIS A 509 17.77 13.43 18.51
CA HIS A 509 17.46 12.01 18.37
C HIS A 509 18.71 11.19 18.67
N ASP A 510 18.62 10.24 19.58
CA ASP A 510 19.74 9.39 20.02
C ASP A 510 20.08 8.25 19.05
N HIS A 511 19.42 8.21 17.90
CA HIS A 511 19.81 7.34 16.79
C HIS A 511 20.53 8.10 15.66
N SER A 512 20.93 7.34 14.64
CA SER A 512 21.67 7.83 13.48
C SER A 512 21.05 9.11 12.87
N TYR A 513 21.88 10.14 12.72
CA TYR A 513 21.50 11.47 12.22
C TYR A 513 20.78 11.44 10.86
N LYS A 514 21.09 10.46 10.01
CA LYS A 514 20.51 10.34 8.66
C LYS A 514 19.32 9.41 8.59
N TYR A 515 19.00 8.70 9.68
CA TYR A 515 17.93 7.72 9.70
C TYR A 515 16.60 8.38 9.31
N TYR A 516 15.85 7.74 8.40
CA TYR A 516 14.63 8.31 7.79
C TYR A 516 14.80 9.72 7.19
N SER A 517 16.01 10.07 6.74
CA SER A 517 16.32 11.41 6.21
C SER A 517 16.01 12.55 7.19
N ARG A 518 16.11 12.32 8.51
CA ARG A 518 15.86 13.36 9.52
C ARG A 518 16.82 14.56 9.39
N ASN A 519 18.03 14.32 8.90
CA ASN A 519 18.98 15.36 8.52
C ASN A 519 18.47 16.35 7.46
N LEU A 520 17.40 16.00 6.73
CA LEU A 520 16.73 16.89 5.78
C LEU A 520 15.41 17.42 6.35
N SER A 521 14.61 16.56 6.96
CA SER A 521 13.26 16.93 7.42
C SER A 521 13.28 17.88 8.62
N HIS A 522 14.11 17.63 9.63
CA HIS A 522 14.09 18.42 10.87
C HIS A 522 14.60 19.85 10.66
N PRO A 523 15.70 20.09 9.92
CA PRO A 523 16.05 21.44 9.51
C PRO A 523 14.94 22.14 8.71
N ASN A 524 14.26 21.41 7.82
CA ASN A 524 13.15 21.94 7.03
C ASN A 524 11.93 22.32 7.89
N MET A 525 11.74 21.67 9.05
CA MET A 525 10.71 22.03 10.04
C MET A 525 11.13 23.16 11.00
N GLY A 526 12.33 23.72 10.79
CA GLY A 526 12.81 24.89 11.51
C GLY A 526 13.67 24.56 12.73
N TYR A 527 14.20 23.36 12.88
CA TYR A 527 15.05 22.97 14.02
C TYR A 527 16.55 23.03 13.71
N ASP A 528 17.36 23.36 14.71
CA ASP A 528 18.77 22.94 14.75
C ASP A 528 18.82 21.48 15.22
N TYR A 529 19.08 20.55 14.30
CA TYR A 529 18.92 19.12 14.52
C TYR A 529 20.25 18.41 14.77
N LYS A 530 20.30 17.61 15.85
CA LYS A 530 21.41 16.70 16.14
C LYS A 530 20.95 15.25 16.26
N GLY A 531 21.79 14.36 15.77
CA GLY A 531 21.66 12.92 15.97
C GLY A 531 23.04 12.25 16.02
N THR A 532 23.06 10.95 16.29
CA THR A 532 24.33 10.21 16.42
C THR A 532 24.95 9.93 15.06
N ASN A 533 26.11 9.27 15.02
CA ASN A 533 26.79 8.90 13.77
C ASN A 533 27.11 10.10 12.85
N GLY A 534 27.64 11.18 13.45
CA GLY A 534 28.14 12.35 12.71
C GLY A 534 27.18 13.54 12.65
N GLY A 535 26.06 13.51 13.39
CA GLY A 535 25.14 14.64 13.57
C GLY A 535 25.38 15.49 14.82
N GLY A 536 26.51 15.31 15.51
CA GLY A 536 26.91 16.14 16.65
C GLY A 536 26.31 15.75 18.01
N LEU A 537 25.54 14.66 18.08
CA LEU A 537 25.13 14.05 19.34
C LEU A 537 26.07 12.86 19.65
N GLU A 538 26.80 12.97 20.76
CA GLU A 538 27.75 11.94 21.20
C GLU A 538 27.17 11.19 22.41
N VAL A 539 26.68 9.97 22.16
CA VAL A 539 26.19 9.03 23.17
C VAL A 539 26.80 7.65 22.92
N LYS A 540 26.77 6.77 23.91
CA LYS A 540 27.34 5.43 23.80
C LYS A 540 26.60 4.63 22.71
N PRO A 541 27.34 3.97 21.79
CA PRO A 541 26.73 3.06 20.83
C PRO A 541 26.14 1.83 21.53
N THR A 542 24.82 1.81 21.69
CA THR A 542 24.04 0.69 22.23
C THR A 542 22.74 0.53 21.44
N TRP A 543 22.08 -0.62 21.54
CA TRP A 543 20.76 -0.81 20.93
C TRP A 543 19.78 -1.45 21.90
N PRO A 544 18.58 -0.88 22.07
CA PRO A 544 18.22 0.51 21.76
C PRO A 544 19.10 1.53 22.51
N GLU A 545 19.17 2.76 22.02
CA GLU A 545 19.87 3.88 22.67
C GLU A 545 19.18 4.37 23.95
N SER A 546 19.93 5.12 24.77
CA SER A 546 19.53 5.57 26.10
C SER A 546 18.98 6.99 26.05
N ASP A 547 17.65 7.12 26.23
CA ASP A 547 16.99 8.42 26.34
C ASP A 547 17.56 9.28 27.49
N LEU A 548 17.98 8.65 28.59
CA LEU A 548 18.62 9.33 29.70
C LEU A 548 19.96 9.92 29.28
N GLU A 549 20.80 9.16 28.59
CA GLU A 549 22.09 9.65 28.11
C GLU A 549 21.90 10.81 27.12
N MET A 550 20.94 10.70 26.21
CA MET A 550 20.55 11.78 25.31
C MET A 550 20.21 13.07 26.07
N MET A 551 19.32 12.99 27.07
CA MET A 551 18.94 14.17 27.84
C MET A 551 20.10 14.72 28.68
N GLN A 552 20.97 13.86 29.23
CA GLN A 552 22.16 14.29 29.98
C GLN A 552 23.13 15.12 29.15
N VAL A 553 23.33 14.76 27.88
CA VAL A 553 24.26 15.51 27.01
C VAL A 553 23.62 16.73 26.35
N THR A 554 22.30 16.71 26.12
CA THR A 554 21.61 17.79 25.36
C THR A 554 21.00 18.87 26.25
N LEU A 555 20.49 18.53 27.43
CA LEU A 555 19.83 19.50 28.31
C LEU A 555 20.71 20.71 28.68
N PRO A 556 22.01 20.55 28.99
CA PRO A 556 22.89 21.70 29.27
C PRO A 556 23.04 22.69 28.11
N GLU A 557 22.71 22.30 26.88
CA GLU A 557 22.85 23.14 25.69
C GLU A 557 21.78 24.23 25.56
N TYR A 558 20.62 24.08 26.21
CA TYR A 558 19.49 24.99 26.04
C TYR A 558 18.74 25.35 27.32
N ILE A 559 18.90 24.60 28.42
CA ILE A 559 18.09 24.82 29.64
C ILE A 559 18.28 26.21 30.26
N LYS A 560 19.38 26.90 29.93
CA LYS A 560 19.70 28.26 30.38
C LYS A 560 19.27 29.34 29.39
N ASP A 561 18.70 28.97 28.25
CA ASP A 561 18.17 29.93 27.28
C ASP A 561 16.91 30.59 27.86
N GLU A 562 16.76 31.90 27.66
CA GLU A 562 15.59 32.64 28.14
C GLU A 562 14.29 32.16 27.46
N LYS A 563 14.38 31.85 26.16
CA LYS A 563 13.27 31.39 25.32
C LYS A 563 13.69 30.24 24.42
N PHE A 564 13.18 29.04 24.69
CA PHE A 564 13.47 27.86 23.89
C PHE A 564 12.26 26.97 23.61
N HIS A 565 12.32 26.31 22.46
CA HIS A 565 11.56 25.11 22.16
C HIS A 565 12.51 23.98 21.76
N THR A 566 12.40 22.84 22.43
CA THR A 566 13.21 21.65 22.15
C THR A 566 12.31 20.47 21.82
N TYR A 567 12.63 19.77 20.74
CA TYR A 567 11.99 18.53 20.35
C TYR A 567 12.88 17.31 20.61
N TYR A 568 12.32 16.23 21.15
CA TYR A 568 12.99 14.95 21.36
C TYR A 568 12.24 13.81 20.67
N MET A 569 12.96 13.02 19.88
CA MET A 569 12.52 11.71 19.41
C MET A 569 13.34 10.64 20.14
N THR A 570 12.68 9.85 20.99
CA THR A 570 13.34 8.87 21.85
C THR A 570 13.55 7.52 21.15
N VAL A 571 14.32 6.60 21.76
CA VAL A 571 14.57 5.26 21.20
C VAL A 571 14.49 4.16 22.26
N SER A 572 14.67 4.44 23.54
CA SER A 572 14.78 3.40 24.58
C SER A 572 13.62 2.40 24.64
N GLY A 573 12.41 2.85 24.29
CA GLY A 573 11.18 2.06 24.24
C GLY A 573 11.05 1.13 23.02
N HIS A 574 12.05 1.08 22.13
CA HIS A 574 12.00 0.27 20.92
C HIS A 574 12.06 -1.25 21.24
N MET A 575 11.38 -2.04 20.40
CA MET A 575 11.40 -3.51 20.42
C MET A 575 12.78 -4.08 20.02
N GLU A 576 13.13 -5.34 20.28
CA GLU A 576 12.37 -6.43 20.90
C GLU A 576 12.35 -6.36 22.43
N TYR A 577 11.22 -6.70 23.05
CA TYR A 577 11.07 -6.69 24.50
C TYR A 577 11.59 -8.00 25.10
N ASN A 578 12.91 -8.11 25.24
CA ASN A 578 13.57 -9.24 25.91
C ASN A 578 14.86 -8.81 26.62
N PHE A 579 15.42 -9.67 27.46
CA PHE A 579 16.65 -9.41 28.21
C PHE A 579 17.94 -9.93 27.53
N LEU A 580 17.91 -10.22 26.23
CA LEU A 580 19.06 -10.77 25.49
C LEU A 580 19.63 -9.78 24.48
N GLY A 581 18.77 -9.02 23.79
CA GLY A 581 19.15 -8.11 22.72
C GLY A 581 18.87 -6.64 23.00
N ASN A 582 18.02 -6.33 23.99
CA ASN A 582 17.61 -4.97 24.30
C ASN A 582 18.43 -4.39 25.45
N SER A 583 19.31 -3.43 25.15
CA SER A 583 20.26 -2.87 26.12
C SER A 583 19.55 -2.15 27.28
N MET A 584 18.43 -1.47 27.02
CA MET A 584 17.68 -0.73 28.04
C MET A 584 16.88 -1.67 28.95
N ALA A 585 16.27 -2.72 28.39
CA ALA A 585 15.68 -3.78 29.20
C ALA A 585 16.70 -4.44 30.13
N VAL A 586 17.89 -4.78 29.62
CA VAL A 586 18.96 -5.40 30.40
C VAL A 586 19.45 -4.48 31.51
N LYS A 587 19.70 -3.20 31.18
CA LYS A 587 20.17 -2.18 32.13
C LYS A 587 19.19 -2.01 33.30
N ASN A 588 17.89 -2.02 33.03
CA ASN A 588 16.84 -1.73 34.01
C ASN A 588 16.13 -2.98 34.55
N ARG A 589 16.67 -4.18 34.30
CA ARG A 589 16.05 -5.47 34.68
C ARG A 589 15.72 -5.56 36.17
N SER A 590 16.61 -5.09 37.04
CA SER A 590 16.44 -5.18 38.49
C SER A 590 15.19 -4.46 39.00
N TYR A 591 14.67 -3.46 38.27
CA TYR A 591 13.46 -2.74 38.65
C TYR A 591 12.18 -3.56 38.45
N VAL A 592 12.22 -4.57 37.58
CA VAL A 592 11.02 -5.31 37.13
C VAL A 592 11.02 -6.79 37.52
N GLU A 593 12.11 -7.30 38.11
CA GLU A 593 12.28 -8.72 38.46
C GLU A 593 11.11 -9.28 39.26
N ASN A 594 10.61 -8.51 40.22
CA ASN A 594 9.55 -8.91 41.15
C ASN A 594 8.13 -8.71 40.61
N LEU A 595 7.96 -8.16 39.40
CA LEU A 595 6.63 -7.98 38.82
C LEU A 595 5.99 -9.33 38.46
N PRO A 596 4.65 -9.49 38.59
CA PRO A 596 3.95 -10.74 38.30
C PRO A 596 3.61 -10.88 36.81
N TYR A 597 4.51 -10.47 35.91
CA TYR A 597 4.29 -10.47 34.46
C TYR A 597 5.24 -11.43 33.73
N SER A 598 4.98 -11.70 32.44
CA SER A 598 5.91 -12.41 31.57
C SER A 598 7.21 -11.63 31.39
N ASP A 599 8.27 -12.32 30.96
CA ASP A 599 9.56 -11.68 30.70
C ASP A 599 9.45 -10.58 29.63
N ASP A 600 8.62 -10.76 28.59
CA ASP A 600 8.41 -9.75 27.56
C ASP A 600 7.76 -8.48 28.13
N CYS A 601 6.74 -8.62 28.98
CA CYS A 601 6.10 -7.50 29.66
C CYS A 601 7.06 -6.80 30.63
N LYS A 602 7.88 -7.56 31.36
CA LYS A 602 8.92 -7.00 32.23
C LYS A 602 9.95 -6.23 31.43
N ALA A 603 10.43 -6.79 30.33
CA ALA A 603 11.39 -6.14 29.44
C ALA A 603 10.81 -4.85 28.87
N TYR A 604 9.54 -4.83 28.46
CA TYR A 604 8.84 -3.63 27.99
C TYR A 604 8.82 -2.50 29.03
N ILE A 605 8.46 -2.83 30.28
CA ILE A 605 8.47 -1.87 31.39
C ILE A 605 9.90 -1.41 31.70
N ALA A 606 10.88 -2.32 31.65
CA ALA A 606 12.29 -1.99 31.87
C ALA A 606 12.88 -1.07 30.78
N CYS A 607 12.46 -1.22 29.53
CA CYS A 607 12.82 -0.26 28.47
C CYS A 607 12.29 1.14 28.82
N ASN A 608 10.99 1.25 29.12
CA ASN A 608 10.35 2.53 29.45
C ASN A 608 10.80 3.10 30.81
N LYS A 609 11.41 2.28 31.67
CA LYS A 609 12.12 2.78 32.86
C LYS A 609 13.27 3.71 32.49
N GLU A 610 13.90 3.51 31.34
CA GLU A 610 14.95 4.41 30.86
C GLU A 610 14.39 5.81 30.57
N LEU A 611 13.25 5.89 29.87
CA LEU A 611 12.54 7.14 29.62
C LEU A 611 12.06 7.79 30.93
N ASP A 612 11.56 7.01 31.88
CA ASP A 612 11.19 7.50 33.22
C ASP A 612 12.36 8.19 33.94
N LEU A 613 13.56 7.61 33.87
CA LEU A 613 14.78 8.20 34.44
C LEU A 613 15.22 9.45 33.66
N ALA A 614 15.07 9.47 32.33
CA ALA A 614 15.36 10.63 31.50
C ALA A 614 14.47 11.82 31.90
N LEU A 615 13.17 11.58 32.08
CA LEU A 615 12.21 12.60 32.53
C LEU A 615 12.45 13.01 33.99
N GLU A 616 12.89 12.09 34.85
CA GLU A 616 13.30 12.43 36.23
C GLU A 616 14.47 13.40 36.22
N TYR A 617 15.48 13.13 35.38
CA TYR A 617 16.64 13.99 35.21
C TYR A 617 16.25 15.38 34.68
N LEU A 618 15.35 15.42 33.69
CA LEU A 618 14.83 16.67 33.13
C LEU A 618 14.16 17.53 34.20
N ILE A 619 13.19 16.96 34.93
CA ILE A 619 12.40 17.69 35.95
C ILE A 619 13.25 18.14 37.15
N ARG A 620 14.34 17.42 37.47
CA ARG A 620 15.25 17.80 38.56
C ARG A 620 16.28 18.87 38.17
N SER A 621 16.43 19.12 36.88
CA SER A 621 17.43 20.05 36.35
C SER A 621 16.87 21.45 36.08
N GLU A 622 15.54 21.61 36.19
CA GLU A 622 14.85 22.89 36.40
C GLU A 622 14.98 23.34 37.86
#